data_AF-A0A9E2PST1-F1
#
_entry.id   AF-A0A9E2PST1-F1
#
_cell.length_a   1.000
_cell.length_b   1.000
_cell.length_c   1.000
_cell.angle_alpha   90.00
_cell.angle_beta   90.00
_cell.angle_gamma   90.00
#
_symmetry.space_group_name_H-M   'P 1'
#
loop_
_entity.id
_entity.type
_entity.pdbx_description
1 polymer ?
#
loop_
_entity_poly.entity_id
_entity_poly.type
_entity_poly.pdbx_seq_one_letter_code
_entity_poly.pdbx_strand_id
1 'polypeptide(L)'
;MKLLVATTQTQGQRQNDFCWATPGEILHFGSECDREGIDGACGCRRSLSGLDSLKATTTMIVAEVEISENELRNRLRAHFVKDWGMDDAAATELARVGVVKLMDLGNAFETGDVLERRGSTIRLRRGRRC
;
A
#
# COMPACT_ATOMS: atom_id res chain seq x y z
N MET A 1 -1.87 15.85 -0.70
CA MET A 1 -0.74 15.19 -1.37
C MET A 1 -1.23 13.86 -1.92
N LYS A 2 -0.80 13.45 -3.13
CA LYS A 2 -1.25 12.19 -3.73
C LYS A 2 -0.60 10.98 -3.05
N LEU A 3 -1.41 10.04 -2.58
CA LEU A 3 -0.97 8.78 -1.98
C LEU A 3 -1.88 7.63 -2.44
N LEU A 4 -1.42 6.40 -2.18
CA LEU A 4 -2.22 5.19 -2.39
C LEU A 4 -3.07 4.92 -1.15
N VAL A 5 -4.38 4.83 -1.32
CA VAL A 5 -5.32 4.48 -0.25
C VAL A 5 -6.09 3.21 -0.58
N ALA A 6 -6.55 2.51 0.46
CA ALA A 6 -7.33 1.29 0.30
C ALA A 6 -8.66 1.57 -0.40
N THR A 7 -9.08 0.65 -1.28
CA THR A 7 -10.37 0.74 -1.98
C THR A 7 -10.96 -0.64 -2.18
N THR A 8 -12.29 -0.72 -2.30
CA THR A 8 -12.99 -1.92 -2.75
C THR A 8 -13.27 -1.90 -4.25
N GLN A 9 -12.94 -0.81 -4.94
CA GLN A 9 -13.12 -0.72 -6.39
C GLN A 9 -12.29 -1.80 -7.09
N THR A 10 -12.90 -2.40 -8.12
CA THR A 10 -12.30 -3.46 -8.96
C THR A 10 -11.94 -4.77 -8.26
N GLN A 11 -12.26 -4.90 -6.98
CA GLN A 11 -12.12 -6.16 -6.24
C GLN A 11 -13.01 -7.23 -6.86
N GLY A 12 -12.47 -8.44 -6.98
CA GLY A 12 -13.14 -9.58 -7.62
C GLY A 12 -12.98 -9.62 -9.14
N GLN A 13 -12.36 -8.61 -9.78
CA GLN A 13 -11.97 -8.72 -11.19
C GLN A 13 -10.88 -9.79 -11.39
N ARG A 14 -10.06 -10.04 -10.37
CA ARG A 14 -9.25 -11.25 -10.27
C ARG A 14 -9.84 -12.15 -9.19
N GLN A 15 -9.81 -13.45 -9.43
CA GLN A 15 -10.35 -14.46 -8.49
C GLN A 15 -9.62 -14.45 -7.13
N ASN A 16 -8.40 -13.93 -7.07
CA ASN A 16 -7.55 -13.89 -5.88
C ASN A 16 -7.42 -12.48 -5.28
N ASP A 17 -8.33 -11.57 -5.61
CA ASP A 17 -8.43 -10.27 -4.95
C ASP A 17 -8.98 -10.42 -3.52
N PHE A 18 -8.51 -9.57 -2.62
CA PHE A 18 -9.05 -9.42 -1.27
C PHE A 18 -8.83 -8.00 -0.76
N CYS A 19 -9.70 -7.52 0.11
CA CYS A 19 -9.56 -6.22 0.77
C CYS A 19 -9.99 -6.40 2.21
N TRP A 20 -9.00 -6.51 3.10
CA TRP A 20 -9.22 -6.56 4.54
C TRP A 20 -8.87 -5.22 5.20
N ALA A 21 -8.12 -4.38 4.49
CA ALA A 21 -7.86 -2.99 4.83
C ALA A 21 -9.17 -2.17 4.90
N THR A 22 -9.18 -1.15 5.75
CA THR A 22 -10.27 -0.18 5.87
C THR A 22 -10.24 0.75 4.65
N PRO A 23 -11.31 0.81 3.83
CA PRO A 23 -11.35 1.69 2.67
C PRO A 23 -11.04 3.16 3.04
N GLY A 24 -10.19 3.81 2.24
CA GLY A 24 -9.73 5.18 2.46
C GLY A 24 -8.48 5.32 3.34
N GLU A 25 -8.02 4.26 4.01
CA GLU A 25 -6.77 4.34 4.80
C GLU A 25 -5.52 4.37 3.91
N ILE A 26 -4.47 5.04 4.38
CA ILE A 26 -3.18 5.12 3.69
C ILE A 26 -2.53 3.73 3.64
N LEU A 27 -2.00 3.37 2.48
CA LEU A 27 -1.31 2.11 2.27
C LEU A 27 0.22 2.27 2.31
N HIS A 28 0.90 1.22 2.75
CA HIS A 28 2.35 1.09 2.66
C HIS A 28 2.77 -0.31 2.18
N PHE A 29 4.05 -0.45 1.81
CA PHE A 29 4.62 -1.75 1.50
C PHE A 29 4.76 -2.56 2.78
N GLY A 30 4.01 -3.66 2.88
CA GLY A 30 4.21 -4.67 3.92
C GLY A 30 5.38 -5.59 3.61
N SER A 31 5.71 -6.48 4.56
CA SER A 31 6.74 -7.49 4.35
C SER A 31 6.30 -8.56 3.34
N GLU A 32 7.27 -9.12 2.63
CA GLU A 32 7.06 -10.18 1.64
C GLU A 32 7.72 -11.47 2.11
N CYS A 33 7.02 -12.59 1.92
CA CYS A 33 7.65 -13.89 2.08
C CYS A 33 8.42 -14.29 0.80
N ASP A 34 9.39 -15.17 0.97
CA ASP A 34 10.16 -15.82 -0.09
C ASP A 34 9.49 -17.10 -0.62
N ARG A 35 8.51 -17.64 0.13
CA ARG A 35 7.93 -18.97 -0.07
C ARG A 35 7.07 -19.15 -1.32
N GLU A 36 6.54 -18.07 -1.91
CA GLU A 36 5.53 -18.18 -2.96
C GLU A 36 5.69 -17.16 -4.10
N GLY A 37 5.09 -17.48 -5.25
CA GLY A 37 4.97 -16.58 -6.40
C GLY A 37 3.95 -15.44 -6.17
N ILE A 38 3.80 -14.55 -7.16
CA ILE A 38 2.92 -13.36 -7.07
C ILE A 38 1.46 -13.74 -6.74
N ASP A 39 0.97 -14.85 -7.31
CA ASP A 39 -0.38 -15.37 -7.10
C ASP A 39 -0.48 -16.43 -6.00
N GLY A 40 0.55 -16.57 -5.16
CA GLY A 40 0.55 -17.47 -4.01
C GLY A 40 -0.58 -17.19 -3.01
N ALA A 41 -0.88 -18.18 -2.17
CA ALA A 41 -1.93 -18.09 -1.16
C ALA A 41 -1.72 -16.91 -0.19
N CYS A 42 -0.46 -16.56 0.12
CA CYS A 42 -0.11 -15.49 1.04
C CYS A 42 -0.52 -14.09 0.56
N GLY A 43 -0.47 -13.81 -0.74
CA GLY A 43 -0.88 -12.51 -1.29
C GLY A 43 0.09 -11.34 -1.10
N CYS A 44 1.12 -11.44 -0.25
CA CYS A 44 2.04 -10.34 0.08
C CYS A 44 2.68 -9.66 -1.15
N ARG A 45 2.96 -10.42 -2.21
CA ARG A 45 3.55 -9.91 -3.47
C ARG A 45 2.56 -9.21 -4.40
N ARG A 46 1.27 -9.21 -4.08
CA ARG A 46 0.22 -8.53 -4.87
C ARG A 46 -0.65 -7.56 -4.05
N SER A 47 -0.26 -7.29 -2.81
CA SER A 47 -0.99 -6.42 -1.91
C SER A 47 -0.11 -5.31 -1.33
N LEU A 48 -0.77 -4.27 -0.83
CA LEU A 48 -0.21 -3.31 0.13
C LEU A 48 -0.96 -3.45 1.46
N SER A 49 -0.38 -2.91 2.52
CA SER A 49 -0.94 -2.98 3.88
C SER A 49 -1.45 -1.62 4.33
N GLY A 50 -2.61 -1.61 5.00
CA GLY A 50 -3.16 -0.43 5.65
C GLY A 50 -2.33 -0.02 6.84
N LEU A 51 -2.00 1.26 6.92
CA LEU A 51 -1.16 1.82 7.97
C LEU A 51 -1.81 1.75 9.36
N ASP A 52 -3.15 1.81 9.41
CA ASP A 52 -3.88 1.85 10.68
C ASP A 52 -4.49 0.48 11.02
N SER A 53 -5.07 -0.20 10.03
CA SER A 53 -5.72 -1.50 10.23
C SER A 53 -4.76 -2.68 10.30
N LEU A 54 -3.53 -2.51 9.81
CA LEU A 54 -2.51 -3.56 9.62
C LEU A 54 -2.96 -4.67 8.65
N LYS A 55 -4.03 -4.44 7.89
CA LYS A 55 -4.61 -5.42 6.99
C LYS A 55 -4.28 -5.11 5.54
N ALA A 56 -4.22 -6.15 4.73
CA ALA A 56 -3.80 -6.04 3.35
C ALA A 56 -4.98 -5.85 2.36
N THR A 57 -4.68 -5.25 1.21
CA THR A 57 -5.60 -5.14 0.06
C THR A 57 -4.87 -5.31 -1.27
N THR A 58 -5.53 -5.90 -2.25
CA THR A 58 -5.03 -6.14 -3.61
C THR A 58 -5.31 -5.02 -4.61
N THR A 59 -6.20 -4.08 -4.25
CA THR A 59 -6.46 -2.87 -5.04
C THR A 59 -6.28 -1.63 -4.19
N MET A 60 -5.81 -0.59 -4.85
CA MET A 60 -5.55 0.71 -4.24
C MET A 60 -5.97 1.80 -5.20
N ILE A 61 -6.43 2.93 -4.67
CA ILE A 61 -6.77 4.11 -5.46
C ILE A 61 -5.82 5.25 -5.12
N VAL A 62 -5.44 6.03 -6.12
CA VAL A 62 -4.69 7.27 -5.90
C VAL A 62 -5.67 8.34 -5.41
N ALA A 63 -5.39 8.91 -4.24
CA ALA A 63 -6.23 9.94 -3.65
C ALA A 63 -5.39 11.11 -3.14
N GLU A 64 -6.00 12.30 -3.15
CA GLU A 64 -5.47 13.44 -2.40
C GLU A 64 -5.75 13.22 -0.91
N VAL A 65 -4.69 13.26 -0.11
CA VAL A 65 -4.76 13.11 1.35
C VAL A 65 -4.25 14.39 2.01
N GLU A 66 -5.01 14.89 2.98
CA GLU A 66 -4.65 16.04 3.82
C GLU A 66 -3.67 15.62 4.93
N ILE A 67 -2.43 15.33 4.53
CA ILE A 67 -1.35 14.97 5.44
C ILE A 67 -0.06 15.64 4.99
N SER A 68 0.76 16.06 5.96
CA SER A 68 2.11 16.56 5.65
C SER A 68 3.09 15.40 5.51
N GLU A 69 4.19 15.62 4.79
CA GLU A 69 5.26 14.62 4.66
C GLU A 69 5.83 14.21 6.03
N ASN A 70 6.02 15.18 6.93
CA ASN A 70 6.52 14.92 8.29
C ASN A 70 5.54 14.07 9.11
N GLU A 71 4.24 14.35 8.99
CA GLU A 71 3.21 13.56 9.65
C GLU A 71 3.16 12.13 9.11
N LEU A 72 3.23 11.94 7.78
CA LEU A 72 3.27 10.61 7.18
C LEU A 72 4.51 9.82 7.64
N ARG A 73 5.67 10.47 7.71
CA ARG A 73 6.92 9.89 8.22
C ARG A 73 6.78 9.44 9.66
N ASN A 74 6.21 10.28 10.52
CA ASN A 74 5.99 9.97 11.93
C ASN A 74 5.02 8.80 12.11
N ARG A 75 3.94 8.76 11.33
CA ARG A 75 2.98 7.64 11.36
C ARG A 75 3.62 6.32 10.92
N LEU A 76 4.40 6.32 9.84
CA LEU A 76 5.14 5.11 9.40
C LEU A 76 6.17 4.66 10.44
N ARG A 77 6.93 5.59 11.02
CA ARG A 77 7.88 5.28 12.10
C ARG A 77 7.15 4.66 13.29
N ALA A 78 6.04 5.27 13.73
CA ALA A 78 5.25 4.76 14.85
C ALA A 78 4.69 3.36 14.57
N HIS A 79 4.21 3.11 13.36
CA HIS A 79 3.78 1.79 12.91
C HIS A 79 4.92 0.75 13.02
N PHE A 80 6.11 1.06 12.51
CA PHE A 80 7.25 0.13 12.58
C PHE A 80 7.73 -0.13 14.01
N VAL A 81 7.74 0.88 14.89
CA VAL A 81 8.10 0.68 16.30
C VAL A 81 7.03 -0.14 17.03
N LYS A 82 5.77 0.26 16.90
CA LYS A 82 4.67 -0.30 17.70
C LYS A 82 4.25 -1.68 17.24
N ASP A 83 4.08 -1.86 15.92
CA ASP A 83 3.43 -3.05 15.38
C ASP A 83 4.45 -4.10 14.92
N TRP A 84 5.69 -3.69 14.64
CA TRP A 84 6.79 -4.58 14.24
C TRP A 84 7.91 -4.69 15.28
N GLY A 85 7.84 -3.93 16.38
CA GLY A 85 8.84 -3.98 17.45
C GLY A 85 10.23 -3.53 17.00
N MET A 86 10.33 -2.71 15.95
CA MET A 86 11.61 -2.22 15.45
C MET A 86 12.23 -1.21 16.42
N ASP A 87 13.56 -1.15 16.43
CA ASP A 87 14.26 -0.07 17.10
C ASP A 87 13.96 1.27 16.41
N ASP A 88 14.06 2.35 17.17
CA ASP A 88 13.63 3.66 16.71
C ASP A 88 14.45 4.19 15.53
N ALA A 89 15.75 3.88 15.51
CA ALA A 89 16.66 4.33 14.46
C ALA A 89 16.35 3.62 13.13
N ALA A 90 16.18 2.30 13.16
CA ALA A 90 15.78 1.51 12.00
C ALA A 90 14.38 1.90 11.50
N ALA A 91 13.42 2.08 12.41
CA ALA A 91 12.07 2.54 12.07
C ALA A 91 12.08 3.93 11.42
N THR A 92 12.93 4.84 11.91
CA THR A 92 13.09 6.19 11.35
C THR A 92 13.64 6.15 9.93
N GLU A 93 14.68 5.35 9.68
CA GLU A 93 15.27 5.22 8.34
C GLU A 93 14.31 4.54 7.36
N LEU A 94 13.64 3.46 7.80
CA LEU A 94 12.67 2.76 6.96
C LEU A 94 11.46 3.66 6.63
N ALA A 95 10.97 4.44 7.60
CA ALA A 95 9.94 5.44 7.36
C ALA A 95 10.42 6.50 6.36
N ARG A 96 11.68 6.93 6.44
CA ARG A 96 12.25 7.93 5.52
C ARG A 96 12.24 7.45 4.07
N VAL A 97 12.72 6.23 3.83
CA VAL A 97 12.72 5.62 2.50
C VAL A 97 11.29 5.31 2.03
N GLY A 98 10.45 4.81 2.94
CA GLY A 98 9.06 4.46 2.67
C GLY A 98 8.22 5.65 2.19
N VAL A 99 8.33 6.81 2.86
CA VAL A 99 7.62 8.04 2.49
C VAL A 99 7.95 8.49 1.06
N VAL A 100 9.23 8.56 0.72
CA VAL A 100 9.68 8.96 -0.63
C VAL A 100 9.07 8.03 -1.67
N LYS A 101 9.15 6.70 -1.45
CA LYS A 101 8.58 5.72 -2.36
C LYS A 101 7.06 5.85 -2.52
N LEU A 102 6.33 6.14 -1.45
CA LEU A 102 4.87 6.31 -1.50
C LEU A 102 4.47 7.59 -2.22
N MET A 103 5.20 8.68 -2.01
CA MET A 103 4.98 9.95 -2.71
C MET A 103 5.31 9.84 -4.19
N ASP A 104 6.44 9.22 -4.54
CA ASP A 104 6.83 8.98 -5.93
C ASP A 104 5.78 8.16 -6.68
N LEU A 105 5.25 7.11 -6.04
CA LEU A 105 4.16 6.31 -6.59
C LEU A 105 2.86 7.11 -6.71
N GLY A 106 2.48 7.88 -5.69
CA GLY A 106 1.28 8.73 -5.76
C GLY A 106 1.36 9.75 -6.90
N ASN A 107 2.54 10.34 -7.11
CA ASN A 107 2.79 11.33 -8.16
C ASN A 107 2.92 10.74 -9.57
N ALA A 108 3.23 9.44 -9.70
CA ALA A 108 3.35 8.75 -10.98
C ALA A 108 1.99 8.45 -11.66
N PHE A 109 0.87 8.67 -10.96
CA PHE A 109 -0.48 8.38 -11.42
C PHE A 109 -1.43 9.55 -11.14
N GLU A 110 -2.62 9.51 -11.73
CA GLU A 110 -3.64 10.53 -11.54
C GLU A 110 -4.59 10.20 -10.40
N THR A 111 -5.11 11.23 -9.75
CA THR A 111 -6.13 11.07 -8.69
C THR A 111 -7.35 10.36 -9.27
N GLY A 112 -7.77 9.29 -8.59
CA GLY A 112 -8.84 8.40 -9.05
C GLY A 112 -8.36 7.14 -9.78
N ASP A 113 -7.09 7.05 -10.17
CA ASP A 113 -6.54 5.85 -10.76
C ASP A 113 -6.59 4.67 -9.77
N VAL A 114 -7.24 3.58 -10.19
CA VAL A 114 -7.24 2.32 -9.45
C VAL A 114 -6.05 1.48 -9.93
N LEU A 115 -5.21 1.03 -9.01
CA LEU A 115 -3.97 0.32 -9.29
C LEU A 115 -4.03 -1.12 -8.75
N GLU A 116 -3.07 -1.92 -9.23
CA GLU A 116 -2.72 -3.21 -8.67
C GLU A 116 -1.21 -3.31 -8.48
N ARG A 117 -0.81 -4.15 -7.52
CA ARG A 117 0.58 -4.58 -7.34
C ARG A 117 0.80 -5.97 -7.92
N ARG A 118 1.92 -6.17 -8.63
CA ARG A 118 2.39 -7.46 -9.12
C ARG A 118 3.90 -7.58 -8.91
N GLY A 119 4.31 -8.20 -7.82
CA GLY A 119 5.71 -8.26 -7.40
C GLY A 119 6.25 -6.86 -7.09
N SER A 120 7.26 -6.44 -7.86
CA SER A 120 7.85 -5.10 -7.77
C SER A 120 7.15 -4.05 -8.64
N THR A 121 6.17 -4.43 -9.45
CA THR A 121 5.48 -3.52 -10.38
C THR A 121 4.16 -3.04 -9.79
N ILE A 122 3.93 -1.73 -9.85
CA ILE A 122 2.62 -1.10 -9.67
C ILE A 122 2.11 -0.67 -11.04
N ARG A 123 0.85 -0.94 -11.35
CA ARG A 123 0.24 -0.58 -12.65
C ARG A 123 -1.24 -0.25 -12.50
N LEU A 124 -1.77 0.47 -13.48
CA LEU A 124 -3.21 0.69 -13.61
C LEU A 124 -3.95 -0.64 -13.67
N ARG A 125 -5.00 -0.73 -12.85
CA ARG A 125 -5.96 -1.82 -12.88
C ARG A 125 -6.84 -1.66 -14.11
N ARG A 126 -6.47 -2.36 -15.18
CA ARG A 126 -7.30 -2.41 -16.39
C ARG A 126 -8.54 -3.25 -16.09
N GLY A 127 -9.71 -2.64 -16.08
CA GLY A 127 -10.97 -3.37 -16.05
C GLY A 127 -11.15 -4.20 -17.32
N ARG A 128 -12.00 -5.23 -17.27
CA ARG A 128 -12.67 -5.66 -18.50
C ARG A 128 -13.38 -4.43 -19.05
N ARG A 129 -13.04 -4.02 -20.28
CA ARG A 129 -13.96 -3.18 -21.05
C ARG A 129 -15.28 -3.95 -21.08
N CYS A 130 -16.33 -3.38 -20.49
CA CYS A 130 -17.68 -3.83 -20.76
C CYS A 130 -17.94 -3.76 -22.28
#